data_AF-A0A7Y8MNS8-F1
#
_entry.id   AF-A0A7Y8MNS8-F1
#
_cell.length_a   1.000
_cell.length_b   1.000
_cell.length_c   1.000
_cell.angle_alpha   90.00
_cell.angle_beta   90.00
_cell.angle_gamma   90.00
#
_symmetry.space_group_name_H-M   'P 1'
#
loop_
_entity.id
_entity.type
_entity.pdbx_description
1 polymer ?
#
loop_
_entity_poly.entity_id
_entity_poly.type
_entity_poly.pdbx_seq_one_letter_code
_entity_poly.pdbx_strand_id
1 'polypeptide(L)'
;CDLNFVRGEDSFVRGQWAARPFVWNIYAQEAEAHWPKLQAFLDRYCQGLVPETATAYRQFTEAWNRGQGAGQAWPDLLDELPSLTRHAQVWARQLSAMSDLSSQLMLFCKEKL
;
A
#
# COMPACT_ATOMS: atom_id res chain seq x y z
N CYS A 1 -2.89 1.37 16.52
CA CYS A 1 -2.00 0.41 15.84
C CYS A 1 -0.85 1.17 15.20
N ASP A 2 0.35 0.61 15.25
CA ASP A 2 1.57 1.23 14.72
C ASP A 2 1.98 0.64 13.35
N LEU A 3 1.50 -0.56 13.03
CA LEU A 3 1.58 -1.21 11.71
C LEU A 3 0.28 -2.01 11.49
N ASN A 4 -0.38 -1.83 10.35
CA ASN A 4 -1.63 -2.52 10.02
C ASN A 4 -1.42 -3.60 8.96
N PHE A 5 -1.78 -4.85 9.26
CA PHE A 5 -1.89 -5.89 8.24
C PHE A 5 -3.32 -5.91 7.71
N VAL A 6 -3.46 -5.67 6.41
CA VAL A 6 -4.75 -5.51 5.72
C VAL A 6 -4.82 -6.43 4.51
N ARG A 7 -6.03 -6.71 4.00
CA ARG A 7 -6.22 -7.63 2.87
C ARG A 7 -7.36 -7.23 1.94
N GLY A 8 -7.41 -7.86 0.77
CA GLY A 8 -8.46 -7.57 -0.21
C GLY A 8 -8.40 -6.12 -0.69
N GLU A 9 -9.57 -5.50 -0.89
CA GLU A 9 -9.65 -4.15 -1.48
C GLU A 9 -10.07 -3.08 -0.48
N ASP A 10 -11.22 -3.24 0.19
CA ASP A 10 -11.73 -2.22 1.10
C ASP A 10 -10.74 -1.95 2.25
N SER A 11 -10.32 -2.99 2.98
CA SER A 11 -9.38 -2.80 4.09
C SER A 11 -8.00 -2.31 3.64
N PHE A 12 -7.61 -2.58 2.39
CA PHE A 12 -6.41 -2.02 1.77
C PHE A 12 -6.55 -0.50 1.56
N VAL A 13 -7.70 -0.02 1.08
CA VAL A 13 -8.00 1.41 0.97
C VAL A 13 -8.09 2.05 2.36
N ARG A 14 -8.77 1.42 3.32
CA ARG A 14 -8.88 1.92 4.70
C ARG A 14 -7.52 1.97 5.40
N GLY A 15 -6.63 1.02 5.13
CA GLY A 15 -5.26 0.99 5.65
C GLY A 15 -4.45 2.21 5.23
N GLN A 16 -4.63 2.67 3.99
CA GLN A 16 -4.00 3.91 3.49
C GLN A 16 -4.58 5.15 4.17
N TRP A 17 -5.91 5.23 4.29
CA TRP A 17 -6.58 6.37 4.94
C TRP A 17 -6.29 6.48 6.44
N ALA A 18 -5.89 5.39 7.10
CA ALA A 18 -5.47 5.43 8.50
C ALA A 18 -4.19 6.24 8.73
N ALA A 19 -3.45 6.61 7.67
CA ALA A 19 -2.20 7.37 7.74
C ALA A 19 -1.17 6.74 8.69
N ARG A 20 -1.12 5.41 8.69
CA ARG A 20 -0.17 4.57 9.44
C ARG A 20 0.49 3.58 8.49
N PRO A 21 1.71 3.09 8.79
CA PRO A 21 2.30 1.99 8.06
C PRO A 21 1.33 0.83 7.93
N PHE A 22 1.32 0.17 6.78
CA PHE A 22 0.49 -1.01 6.54
C PHE A 22 1.20 -2.01 5.64
N VAL A 23 0.81 -3.27 5.69
CA VAL A 23 1.24 -4.32 4.76
C VAL A 23 0.00 -4.93 4.14
N TRP A 24 -0.03 -4.96 2.81
CA TRP A 24 -1.15 -5.50 2.05
C TRP A 24 -0.93 -6.97 1.74
N ASN A 25 -1.85 -7.81 2.22
CA ASN A 25 -2.01 -9.18 1.74
C ASN A 25 -3.01 -9.19 0.57
N ILE A 26 -2.47 -9.22 -0.65
CA ILE A 26 -3.29 -9.35 -1.86
C ILE A 26 -3.79 -10.80 -1.97
N TYR A 27 -5.03 -11.00 -2.41
CA TYR A 27 -5.52 -12.36 -2.65
C TYR A 27 -4.74 -12.99 -3.80
N ALA A 28 -4.24 -14.21 -3.59
CA ALA A 28 -3.64 -15.01 -4.65
C ALA A 28 -4.68 -15.25 -5.75
N GLN A 29 -4.25 -15.12 -7.00
CA GLN A 29 -5.06 -15.33 -8.20
C GLN A 29 -4.38 -16.34 -9.11
N GLU A 30 -5.18 -16.97 -9.97
CA GLU A 30 -4.71 -17.87 -11.02
C GLU A 30 -3.58 -17.23 -11.85
N ALA A 31 -2.66 -18.08 -12.31
CA ALA A 31 -1.51 -17.67 -13.10
C ALA A 31 -0.71 -16.50 -12.49
N GLU A 32 -0.69 -16.38 -11.16
CA GLU A 32 0.10 -15.37 -10.46
C GLU A 32 -0.30 -13.91 -10.79
N ALA A 33 -1.51 -13.69 -11.31
CA ALA A 33 -1.99 -12.38 -11.77
C ALA A 33 -2.05 -11.28 -10.68
N HIS A 34 -1.98 -11.67 -9.42
CA HIS A 34 -1.90 -10.76 -8.28
C HIS A 34 -0.54 -10.06 -8.18
N TRP A 35 0.55 -10.68 -8.65
CA TRP A 35 1.90 -10.11 -8.56
C TRP A 35 2.07 -8.79 -9.31
N PRO A 36 1.66 -8.66 -10.59
CA PRO A 36 1.72 -7.37 -11.28
C PRO A 36 0.95 -6.25 -10.55
N LYS A 37 -0.21 -6.56 -9.94
CA LYS A 37 -1.00 -5.59 -9.18
C LYS A 37 -0.26 -5.15 -7.91
N LEU A 38 0.35 -6.09 -7.20
CA LEU A 38 1.17 -5.80 -6.02
C LEU A 38 2.39 -4.94 -6.38
N GLN A 39 3.12 -5.31 -7.44
CA GLN A 39 4.30 -4.59 -7.90
C GLN A 39 3.97 -3.17 -8.35
N ALA A 40 2.91 -3.00 -9.14
CA ALA A 40 2.44 -1.68 -9.56
C ALA A 40 2.07 -0.79 -8.36
N PHE A 41 1.45 -1.37 -7.33
CA PHE A 41 1.19 -0.65 -6.09
C PHE A 41 2.49 -0.27 -5.37
N LEU A 42 3.44 -1.19 -5.22
CA LEU A 42 4.74 -0.90 -4.58
C LEU A 42 5.53 0.18 -5.34
N ASP A 43 5.50 0.13 -6.67
CA ASP A 43 6.12 1.15 -7.55
C ASP A 43 5.53 2.53 -7.39
N ARG A 44 4.21 2.61 -7.12
CA ARG A 44 3.53 3.87 -6.84
C ARG A 44 3.78 4.33 -5.41
N TYR A 45 3.57 3.44 -4.44
CA TYR A 45 3.60 3.76 -3.01
C TYR A 45 5.00 4.10 -2.53
N CYS A 46 6.05 3.42 -3.02
CA CYS A 46 7.43 3.71 -2.60
C CYS A 46 8.02 4.99 -3.21
N GLN A 47 7.28 5.73 -4.05
CA GLN A 47 7.77 7.00 -4.59
C GLN A 47 7.98 8.02 -3.48
N GLY A 48 9.17 8.63 -3.43
CA GLY A 48 9.55 9.61 -2.42
C GLY A 48 10.11 9.02 -1.12
N LEU A 49 10.15 7.68 -0.98
CA LEU A 49 10.93 7.03 0.06
C LEU A 49 12.42 7.07 -0.27
N VAL A 50 13.26 7.08 0.77
CA VAL A 50 14.69 6.80 0.59
C VAL A 50 14.90 5.34 0.18
N PRO A 51 15.96 5.02 -0.58
CA PRO A 51 16.16 3.69 -1.16
C PRO A 51 16.14 2.55 -0.13
N GLU A 52 16.67 2.77 1.06
CA GLU A 52 16.77 1.80 2.15
C GLU A 52 15.37 1.44 2.68
N THR A 53 14.58 2.46 3.05
CA THR A 53 13.17 2.28 3.48
C THR A 53 12.34 1.58 2.40
N ALA A 54 12.50 1.99 1.13
CA ALA A 54 11.78 1.38 0.01
C ALA A 54 12.13 -0.10 -0.17
N THR A 55 13.41 -0.45 -0.02
CA THR A 55 13.90 -1.82 -0.16
C THR A 55 13.36 -2.70 0.96
N ALA A 56 13.50 -2.29 2.22
CA ALA A 56 12.98 -3.04 3.37
C ALA A 56 11.46 -3.28 3.25
N TYR A 57 10.70 -2.23 2.89
CA TYR A 57 9.25 -2.34 2.73
C TYR A 57 8.84 -3.29 1.60
N ARG A 58 9.51 -3.23 0.45
CA ARG A 58 9.26 -4.13 -0.69
C ARG A 58 9.59 -5.57 -0.34
N GLN A 59 10.78 -5.81 0.21
CA GLN A 59 11.23 -7.15 0.60
C GLN A 59 10.26 -7.80 1.57
N PHE A 60 9.86 -7.08 2.63
CA PHE A 60 8.89 -7.61 3.57
C PHE A 60 7.52 -7.86 2.92
N THR A 61 6.99 -6.89 2.16
CA THR A 61 5.66 -7.02 1.53
C THR A 61 5.61 -8.17 0.54
N GLU A 62 6.65 -8.37 -0.26
CA GLU A 62 6.73 -9.51 -1.16
C GLU A 62 6.88 -10.82 -0.40
N ALA A 63 7.76 -10.89 0.60
CA ALA A 63 7.95 -12.09 1.42
C ALA A 63 6.65 -12.50 2.13
N TRP A 64 5.90 -11.52 2.64
CA TRP A 64 4.57 -11.71 3.22
C TRP A 64 3.59 -12.33 2.22
N ASN A 65 3.55 -11.84 0.98
CA ASN A 65 2.64 -12.36 -0.05
C ASN A 65 3.11 -13.69 -0.67
N ARG A 66 4.42 -13.97 -0.68
CA ARG A 66 4.95 -15.30 -1.05
C ARG A 66 4.68 -16.36 0.02
N GLY A 67 4.35 -15.96 1.26
CA GLY A 67 4.22 -16.87 2.40
C GLY A 67 5.56 -17.43 2.89
N GLN A 68 6.68 -16.81 2.50
CA GLN A 68 8.03 -17.26 2.84
C GLN A 68 8.98 -16.07 2.99
N GLY A 69 9.90 -16.14 3.95
CA GLY A 69 10.95 -15.12 4.14
C GLY A 69 10.54 -13.91 4.99
N ALA A 70 9.27 -13.79 5.40
CA ALA A 70 8.79 -12.60 6.13
C ALA A 70 9.46 -12.44 7.50
N GLY A 71 9.76 -13.56 8.19
CA GLY A 71 10.46 -13.52 9.48
C GLY A 71 11.89 -12.97 9.37
N GLN A 72 12.57 -13.23 8.25
CA GLN A 72 13.91 -12.74 7.98
C GLN A 72 13.91 -11.26 7.60
N ALA A 73 12.91 -10.81 6.83
CA ALA A 73 12.78 -9.40 6.43
C ALA A 73 12.16 -8.50 7.52
N TRP A 74 11.67 -9.08 8.61
CA TRP A 74 10.95 -8.36 9.66
C TRP A 74 11.80 -7.31 10.41
N PRO A 75 13.05 -7.60 10.84
CA PRO A 75 13.88 -6.62 11.52
C PRO A 75 14.12 -5.35 10.68
N ASP A 76 14.45 -5.53 9.39
CA ASP A 76 14.71 -4.41 8.48
C ASP A 76 13.46 -3.53 8.29
N LEU A 77 12.26 -4.13 8.26
CA LEU A 77 11.01 -3.37 8.23
C LEU A 77 10.82 -2.57 9.54
N LEU A 78 11.11 -3.18 10.69
CA LEU A 78 10.94 -2.54 12.00
C LEU A 78 11.85 -1.33 12.15
N ASP A 79 13.10 -1.43 11.74
CA ASP A 79 14.07 -0.33 11.78
C ASP A 79 13.58 0.88 10.95
N GLU A 80 12.83 0.60 9.88
CA GLU A 80 12.29 1.60 8.96
C GLU A 80 10.88 2.11 9.30
N LEU A 81 10.22 1.59 10.35
CA LEU A 81 8.87 2.01 10.76
C LEU A 81 8.71 3.53 10.97
N PRO A 82 9.67 4.26 11.58
CA PRO A 82 9.55 5.72 11.71
C PRO A 82 9.52 6.43 10.36
N SER A 83 10.31 5.97 9.39
CA SER A 83 10.33 6.49 8.01
C SER A 83 8.99 6.21 7.32
N LEU A 84 8.52 4.96 7.39
CA LEU A 84 7.23 4.53 6.86
C LEU A 84 6.04 5.26 7.48
N THR A 85 6.13 5.63 8.75
CA THR A 85 5.05 6.39 9.43
C THR A 85 4.90 7.78 8.84
N ARG A 86 6.01 8.49 8.63
CA ARG A 86 5.98 9.80 7.97
C ARG A 86 5.47 9.67 6.54
N HIS A 87 5.93 8.65 5.83
CA HIS A 87 5.51 8.36 4.46
C HIS A 87 4.00 8.11 4.34
N ALA A 88 3.43 7.27 5.21
CA ALA A 88 2.00 6.97 5.21
C ALA A 88 1.12 8.22 5.40
N GLN A 89 1.59 9.19 6.20
CA GLN A 89 0.90 10.47 6.38
C GLN A 89 0.99 11.36 5.13
N VAL A 90 2.15 11.39 4.47
CA VAL A 90 2.32 12.10 3.18
C VAL A 90 1.42 11.49 2.12
N TRP A 91 1.42 10.15 2.01
CA TRP A 91 0.58 9.40 1.08
C TRP A 91 -0.90 9.69 1.28
N ALA A 92 -1.41 9.61 2.51
CA ALA A 92 -2.82 9.90 2.80
C ALA A 92 -3.21 11.34 2.41
N ARG A 93 -2.31 12.32 2.64
CA ARG A 93 -2.53 13.70 2.18
C ARG A 93 -2.59 13.80 0.66
N GLN A 94 -1.69 13.15 -0.07
CA GLN A 94 -1.73 13.11 -1.53
C GLN A 94 -3.03 12.49 -2.06
N LEU A 95 -3.51 11.42 -1.43
CA LEU A 95 -4.79 10.82 -1.78
C LEU A 95 -5.96 11.77 -1.53
N SER A 96 -5.96 12.49 -0.40
CA SER A 96 -7.04 13.44 -0.05
C SER A 96 -7.11 14.66 -0.96
N ALA A 97 -6.03 14.97 -1.69
CA ALA A 97 -6.02 16.08 -2.65
C ALA A 97 -6.70 15.71 -3.98
N MET A 98 -6.94 14.43 -4.25
CA MET A 98 -7.68 13.97 -5.42
C MET A 98 -9.19 13.99 -5.14
N SER A 99 -10.00 14.24 -6.16
CA SER A 99 -11.46 14.08 -6.04
C SER A 99 -11.82 12.63 -5.77
N ASP A 100 -12.75 12.40 -4.87
CA ASP A 100 -13.21 11.05 -4.54
C ASP A 100 -14.02 10.43 -5.70
N LEU A 101 -14.05 9.10 -5.72
CA LEU A 101 -14.71 8.32 -6.78
C LEU A 101 -16.20 8.65 -6.93
N SER A 102 -16.90 8.92 -5.83
CA SER A 102 -18.35 9.19 -5.88
C SER A 102 -18.64 10.55 -6.50
N SER A 103 -17.83 11.56 -6.17
CA SER A 103 -17.88 12.88 -6.81
C SER A 103 -17.58 12.81 -8.30
N GLN A 104 -16.54 12.06 -8.70
CA GLN A 104 -16.19 11.87 -10.12
C GLN A 104 -17.28 11.11 -10.88
N LEU A 105 -17.88 10.08 -10.28
CA LEU A 105 -18.97 9.33 -10.88
C LEU A 105 -20.22 10.20 -11.10
N MET A 106 -20.54 11.08 -10.13
CA MET A 106 -21.64 12.02 -10.25
C MET A 106 -21.43 13.00 -11.42
N LEU A 107 -20.23 13.55 -11.58
CA LEU A 107 -19.88 14.41 -12.71
C LEU A 107 -20.02 13.68 -14.04
N PHE A 108 -19.48 12.46 -14.14
CA PHE A 108 -19.59 11.63 -15.33
C PHE A 108 -21.06 11.38 -15.73
N CYS A 109 -21.92 11.03 -14.78
CA CYS A 109 -23.35 10.83 -15.05
C CYS A 109 -24.04 12.11 -15.51
N LYS A 110 -23.70 13.28 -14.95
CA LYS A 110 -24.26 14.56 -15.39
C LYS A 110 -23.82 14.98 -16.79
N GLU A 111 -22.65 14.57 -17.24
CA GLU A 111 -22.14 14.90 -18.58
C GLU A 111 -22.65 13.94 -19.67
N LYS A 112 -23.12 12.75 -19.30
CA LYS A 112 -23.56 11.69 -20.21
C LYS A 112 -25.07 11.51 -20.30
N LEU A 113 -25.82 12.16 -19.42
CA LEU A 113 -27.30 12.23 -19.40
C LEU A 113 -27.74 13.63 -19.84
#